data_AF-A0A356ZA43-F1
#
_entry.id   AF-A0A356ZA43-F1
#
_cell.length_a   1.000
_cell.length_b   1.000
_cell.length_c   1.000
_cell.angle_alpha   90.00
_cell.angle_beta   90.00
_cell.angle_gamma   90.00
#
_symmetry.space_group_name_H-M   'P 1'
#
loop_
_entity.id
_entity.type
_entity.pdbx_description
1 polymer ?
#
loop_
_entity_poly.entity_id
_entity_poly.type
_entity_poly.pdbx_seq_one_letter_code
_entity_poly.pdbx_strand_id
1 'polypeptide(L)'
;MCLAALGEIEKLNRHINYLNKFLEMRYEIIQNENLGPAEPDNLPEKPQKITENEKGLNNLILFSRNRQKQTPAASNYNHEMKVYFIRYREYEKACDRYKEALENWVVLSSSFMDACKKDIEQAEQSLKNARRTLSVYNNIISRSYVHAEYQDTNTLAIFKHYLETGRCVDIQDCMNVWADENHWAEIKASQERIENTIYFLQNDTEYTRFADQKINDMLKKINDKPSKLNHEA
;
A
#
# COMPACT_ATOMS: atom_id res chain seq x y z
N MET A 1 28.36 -13.86 11.36
CA MET A 1 27.95 -12.76 12.28
C MET A 1 27.39 -11.57 11.55
N CYS A 2 28.06 -11.00 10.53
CA CYS A 2 27.55 -9.85 9.77
C CYS A 2 26.17 -10.09 9.13
N LEU A 3 25.94 -11.26 8.54
CA LEU A 3 24.60 -11.67 8.05
C LEU A 3 23.50 -11.58 9.11
N ALA A 4 23.76 -12.12 10.31
CA ALA A 4 22.79 -12.09 11.40
C ALA A 4 22.58 -10.66 11.91
N ALA A 5 23.65 -9.88 12.03
CA ALA A 5 23.58 -8.48 12.44
C ALA A 5 22.74 -7.65 11.45
N LEU A 6 22.93 -7.82 10.14
CA LEU A 6 22.14 -7.13 9.11
C LEU A 6 20.65 -7.49 9.19
N GLY A 7 20.33 -8.78 9.36
CA GLY A 7 18.93 -9.22 9.53
C GLY A 7 18.27 -8.65 10.78
N GLU A 8 19.00 -8.55 11.88
CA GLU A 8 18.48 -7.95 13.12
C GLU A 8 18.40 -6.42 13.04
N ILE A 9 19.31 -5.74 12.34
CA ILE A 9 19.24 -4.29 12.09
C ILE A 9 17.95 -3.93 11.39
N GLU A 10 17.52 -4.70 10.39
CA GLU A 10 16.28 -4.41 9.68
C GLU A 10 15.06 -4.47 10.61
N LYS A 11 14.93 -5.54 11.41
CA LYS A 11 13.86 -5.68 12.40
C LYS A 11 13.89 -4.55 13.41
N LEU A 12 15.08 -4.18 13.85
CA LEU A 12 15.28 -3.18 14.87
C LEU A 12 14.99 -1.76 14.36
N ASN A 13 15.31 -1.45 13.10
CA ASN A 13 14.90 -0.21 12.44
C ASN A 13 13.38 -0.11 12.32
N ARG A 14 12.69 -1.20 11.96
CA ARG A 14 11.21 -1.23 11.95
C ARG A 14 10.64 -0.97 13.35
N HIS A 15 11.23 -1.58 14.38
CA HIS A 15 10.82 -1.37 15.77
C HIS A 15 11.05 0.08 16.24
N ILE A 16 12.21 0.67 15.91
CA ILE A 16 12.51 2.09 16.19
C ILE A 16 11.49 3.01 15.53
N ASN A 17 11.15 2.76 14.26
CA ASN A 17 10.15 3.56 13.54
C ASN A 17 8.76 3.46 14.18
N TYR A 18 8.36 2.24 14.59
CA TYR A 18 7.13 2.04 15.35
C TYR A 18 7.13 2.84 16.65
N LEU A 19 8.21 2.76 17.44
CA LEU A 19 8.32 3.47 18.72
C LEU A 19 8.28 4.99 18.55
N ASN A 20 8.96 5.53 17.53
CA ASN A 20 8.91 6.96 17.23
C ASN A 20 7.49 7.42 16.91
N LYS A 21 6.77 6.68 16.05
CA LYS A 21 5.38 7.01 15.69
C LYS A 21 4.43 6.86 16.89
N PHE A 22 4.65 5.84 17.73
CA PHE A 22 3.91 5.68 18.96
C PHE A 22 4.11 6.87 19.92
N LEU A 23 5.36 7.30 20.10
CA LEU A 23 5.69 8.46 20.93
C LEU A 23 5.07 9.74 20.39
N GLU A 24 5.17 9.98 19.08
CA GLU A 24 4.55 11.12 18.41
C GLU A 24 3.06 11.22 18.73
N MET A 25 2.29 10.15 18.51
CA MET A 25 0.85 10.11 18.85
C MET A 25 0.58 10.34 20.34
N ARG A 26 1.44 9.82 21.24
CA ARG A 26 1.26 10.00 22.68
C ARG A 26 1.56 11.44 23.12
N TYR A 27 2.57 12.08 22.55
CA TYR A 27 2.83 13.49 22.80
C TYR A 27 1.73 14.39 22.25
N GLU A 28 1.17 14.09 21.09
CA GLU A 28 0.00 14.81 20.54
C GLU A 28 -1.19 14.75 21.51
N ILE A 29 -1.46 13.57 22.10
CA ILE A 29 -2.52 13.41 23.09
C ILE A 29 -2.26 14.29 24.33
N ILE A 30 -1.02 14.34 24.82
CA ILE A 30 -0.67 15.14 26.00
C ILE A 30 -0.77 16.65 25.71
N GLN A 31 -0.41 17.07 24.50
CA GLN A 31 -0.46 18.47 24.07
C GLN A 31 -1.89 18.93 23.74
N ASN A 32 -2.83 18.00 23.56
CA ASN A 32 -4.20 18.35 23.20
C ASN A 32 -4.98 18.85 24.42
N GLU A 33 -5.17 20.17 24.50
CA GLU A 33 -5.94 20.84 25.55
C GLU A 33 -7.46 20.57 25.46
N ASN A 34 -7.97 20.15 24.30
CA ASN A 34 -9.39 19.89 24.06
C ASN A 34 -9.76 18.41 24.19
N LEU A 35 -9.01 17.64 25.00
CA LEU A 35 -9.35 16.25 25.23
C LEU A 35 -10.65 16.17 26.05
N GLY A 36 -11.68 15.56 25.46
CA GLY A 36 -12.99 15.39 26.08
C GLY A 36 -13.71 14.18 25.51
N PRO A 37 -14.71 13.64 26.22
CA PRO A 37 -15.59 12.63 25.66
C PRO A 37 -16.32 13.20 24.45
N ALA A 38 -16.51 12.38 23.42
CA ALA A 38 -17.25 12.79 22.24
C ALA A 38 -18.73 12.99 22.57
N GLU A 39 -19.30 14.09 22.10
CA GLU A 39 -20.74 14.34 22.22
C GLU A 39 -21.55 13.28 21.46
N PRO A 40 -22.77 12.94 21.93
CA PRO A 40 -23.66 12.03 21.23
C PRO A 40 -24.00 12.54 19.82
N ASP A 41 -24.19 11.61 18.87
CA ASP A 41 -24.65 11.91 17.51
C ASP A 41 -25.97 12.70 17.48
N ASN A 42 -26.26 13.41 16.39
CA ASN A 42 -27.44 14.27 16.28
C ASN A 42 -28.78 13.59 16.63
N LEU A 43 -29.68 14.37 17.23
CA LEU A 43 -31.06 13.98 17.53
C LEU A 43 -31.75 13.37 16.29
N PRO A 44 -32.31 12.14 16.37
CA PRO A 44 -33.01 11.53 15.25
C PRO A 44 -34.17 12.39 14.78
N GLU A 45 -34.32 12.59 13.47
CA GLU A 45 -35.44 13.35 12.93
C GLU A 45 -36.75 12.55 13.00
N LYS A 46 -37.80 13.21 13.49
CA LYS A 46 -39.13 12.60 13.59
C LYS A 46 -39.76 12.48 12.20
N PRO A 47 -40.20 11.29 11.77
CA PRO A 47 -40.89 11.11 10.49
C PRO A 47 -42.14 11.98 10.45
N GLN A 48 -42.33 12.70 9.36
CA GLN A 48 -43.52 13.49 9.12
C GLN A 48 -44.54 12.66 8.33
N LYS A 49 -45.81 12.71 8.74
CA LYS A 49 -46.86 12.19 7.86
C LYS A 49 -46.90 13.09 6.65
N ILE A 50 -46.86 12.50 5.46
CA ILE A 50 -47.25 13.20 4.24
C ILE A 50 -48.75 13.49 4.40
N THR A 51 -49.09 14.67 4.93
CA THR A 51 -50.41 15.24 4.73
C THR A 51 -50.51 15.49 3.23
N GLU A 52 -51.36 14.71 2.55
CA GLU A 52 -51.83 15.10 1.24
C GLU A 52 -52.35 16.53 1.38
N ASN A 53 -51.62 17.50 0.82
CA ASN A 53 -52.06 18.88 0.74
C ASN A 53 -53.52 18.90 0.30
N GLU A 54 -54.32 19.66 1.04
CA GLU A 54 -55.73 19.95 0.83
C GLU A 54 -56.14 19.95 -0.65
N LYS A 55 -56.45 18.77 -1.19
CA LYS A 55 -57.21 18.66 -2.44
C LYS A 55 -58.68 18.75 -2.07
N GLY A 56 -59.15 19.98 -1.98
CA GLY A 56 -60.56 20.34 -2.10
C GLY A 56 -61.46 19.80 -0.99
N LEU A 57 -61.78 20.67 -0.03
CA LEU A 57 -63.08 20.65 0.64
C LEU A 57 -64.18 20.69 -0.43
N ASN A 58 -64.67 19.53 -0.86
CA ASN A 58 -65.97 19.38 -1.50
C ASN A 58 -66.49 17.96 -1.29
N ASN A 59 -67.41 17.87 -0.33
CA ASN A 59 -68.58 17.01 -0.28
C ASN A 59 -68.45 15.58 -0.81
N LEU A 60 -68.56 14.60 0.11
CA LEU A 60 -69.68 13.64 0.17
C LEU A 60 -69.30 12.51 1.15
N ILE A 61 -70.06 12.42 2.25
CA ILE A 61 -70.05 11.23 3.12
C ILE A 61 -70.76 10.12 2.35
N LEU A 62 -70.00 9.17 1.79
CA LEU A 62 -70.51 7.85 1.42
C LEU A 62 -70.03 6.83 2.43
N PHE A 63 -70.98 6.26 3.16
CA PHE A 63 -70.80 5.09 4.01
C PHE A 63 -70.39 3.89 3.15
N SER A 64 -69.08 3.72 2.96
CA SER A 64 -68.50 2.51 2.39
C SER A 64 -67.81 1.72 3.49
N ARG A 65 -68.39 0.56 3.85
CA ARG A 65 -67.70 -0.49 4.61
C ARG A 65 -66.62 -1.11 3.71
N ASN A 66 -65.57 -0.37 3.43
CA ASN A 66 -64.37 -0.90 2.80
C ASN A 66 -63.33 -1.17 3.88
N ARG A 67 -62.96 -2.44 4.02
CA ARG A 67 -61.74 -2.85 4.73
C ARG A 67 -60.60 -2.01 4.17
N GLN A 68 -60.14 -1.03 4.92
CA GLN A 68 -59.00 -0.20 4.56
C GLN A 68 -57.78 -1.12 4.41
N LYS A 69 -57.46 -1.49 3.18
CA LYS A 69 -56.13 -1.98 2.83
C LYS A 69 -55.19 -0.82 3.18
N GLN A 70 -54.35 -1.00 4.19
CA GLN A 70 -53.32 -0.03 4.55
C GLN A 70 -52.58 0.35 3.26
N THR A 71 -52.65 1.63 2.90
CA THR A 71 -51.86 2.14 1.77
C THR A 71 -50.38 1.93 2.11
N PRO A 72 -49.53 1.57 1.13
CA PRO A 72 -48.11 1.30 1.37
C PRO A 72 -47.38 2.49 2.03
N ALA A 73 -47.83 3.73 1.76
CA ALA A 73 -47.34 4.94 2.41
C ALA A 73 -47.64 5.01 3.92
N ALA A 74 -48.81 4.55 4.37
CA ALA A 74 -49.16 4.50 5.80
C ALA A 74 -48.39 3.40 6.54
N SER A 75 -48.13 2.27 5.86
CA SER A 75 -47.27 1.19 6.38
C SER A 75 -45.81 1.64 6.51
N ASN A 76 -45.29 2.37 5.52
CA ASN A 76 -43.93 2.89 5.53
C ASN A 76 -43.73 3.94 6.65
N TYR A 77 -44.66 4.89 6.82
CA TYR A 77 -44.62 5.84 7.95
C TYR A 77 -44.65 5.14 9.31
N ASN A 78 -45.48 4.10 9.47
CA ASN A 78 -45.53 3.33 10.73
C ASN A 78 -44.22 2.58 10.99
N HIS A 79 -43.55 2.10 9.94
CA HIS A 79 -42.23 1.48 10.05
C HIS A 79 -41.16 2.51 10.41
N GLU A 80 -41.10 3.63 9.69
CA GLU A 80 -40.18 4.75 9.98
C GLU A 80 -40.38 5.29 11.40
N MET A 81 -41.61 5.38 11.88
CA MET A 81 -41.90 5.82 13.23
C MET A 81 -41.41 4.83 14.29
N LYS A 82 -41.49 3.52 14.02
CA LYS A 82 -40.88 2.50 14.90
C LYS A 82 -39.36 2.61 14.92
N VAL A 83 -38.73 2.80 13.76
CA VAL A 83 -37.27 3.01 13.65
C VAL A 83 -36.87 4.28 14.41
N TYR A 84 -37.63 5.37 14.28
CA TYR A 84 -37.43 6.60 15.03
C TYR A 84 -37.46 6.35 16.54
N PHE A 85 -38.45 5.63 17.07
CA PHE A 85 -38.51 5.34 18.51
C PHE A 85 -37.31 4.53 19.01
N ILE A 86 -36.82 3.58 18.21
CA ILE A 86 -35.61 2.80 18.54
C ILE A 86 -34.40 3.73 18.59
N ARG A 87 -34.17 4.51 17.54
CA ARG A 87 -33.03 5.45 17.45
C ARG A 87 -33.09 6.53 18.53
N TYR A 88 -34.27 7.06 18.82
CA TYR A 88 -34.46 8.06 19.86
C TYR A 88 -34.10 7.51 21.24
N ARG A 89 -34.51 6.27 21.55
CA ARG A 89 -34.15 5.61 22.80
C ARG A 89 -32.65 5.31 22.89
N GLU A 90 -32.00 4.98 21.78
CA GLU A 90 -30.54 4.81 21.73
C GLU A 90 -29.81 6.13 21.93
N TYR A 91 -30.30 7.21 21.33
CA TYR A 91 -29.80 8.56 21.53
C TYR A 91 -29.95 9.02 22.99
N GLU A 92 -31.10 8.77 23.62
CA GLU A 92 -31.33 9.07 25.05
C GLU A 92 -30.31 8.33 25.93
N LYS A 93 -30.09 7.03 25.69
CA LYS A 93 -29.06 6.26 26.38
C LYS A 93 -27.65 6.80 26.13
N ALA A 94 -27.36 7.27 24.92
CA ALA A 94 -26.07 7.87 24.59
C ALA A 94 -25.88 9.19 25.36
N CYS A 95 -26.92 10.01 25.48
CA CYS A 95 -26.91 11.22 26.30
C CYS A 95 -26.68 10.92 27.77
N ASP A 96 -27.32 9.89 28.33
CA ASP A 96 -27.13 9.50 29.72
C ASP A 96 -25.69 9.02 29.99
N ARG A 97 -25.13 8.19 29.09
CA ARG A 97 -23.72 7.78 29.16
C ARG A 97 -22.77 8.96 29.03
N TYR A 98 -23.10 9.93 28.17
CA TYR A 98 -22.29 11.13 27.98
C TYR A 98 -22.28 12.00 29.24
N LYS A 99 -23.42 12.19 29.90
CA LYS A 99 -23.50 12.88 31.20
C LYS A 99 -22.65 12.17 32.26
N GLU A 100 -22.78 10.85 32.38
CA GLU A 100 -21.98 10.05 33.31
C GLU A 100 -20.48 10.17 33.02
N ALA A 101 -20.10 10.18 31.73
CA ALA A 101 -18.71 10.37 31.32
C ALA A 101 -18.19 11.77 31.67
N LEU A 102 -19.01 12.82 31.53
CA LEU A 102 -18.66 14.19 31.91
C LEU A 102 -18.50 14.34 33.43
N GLU A 103 -19.40 13.75 34.22
CA GLU A 103 -19.33 13.77 35.69
C GLU A 103 -18.04 13.12 36.20
N ASN A 104 -17.64 12.01 35.59
CA ASN A 104 -16.42 11.28 35.95
C ASN A 104 -15.16 11.75 35.19
N TRP A 105 -15.29 12.74 34.29
CA TRP A 105 -14.23 13.07 33.32
C TRP A 105 -12.93 13.48 33.99
N VAL A 106 -12.98 14.26 35.07
CA VAL A 106 -11.76 14.74 35.75
C VAL A 106 -10.89 13.57 36.25
N VAL A 107 -11.52 12.55 36.83
CA VAL A 107 -10.82 11.37 37.36
C VAL A 107 -10.36 10.45 36.22
N LEU A 108 -11.19 10.27 35.20
CA LEU A 108 -10.85 9.46 34.03
C LEU A 108 -9.71 10.09 33.23
N SER A 109 -9.75 11.41 33.04
CA SER A 109 -8.75 12.20 32.33
C SER A 109 -7.41 12.17 33.05
N SER A 110 -7.38 12.39 34.37
CA SER A 110 -6.12 12.34 35.12
C SER A 110 -5.48 10.95 35.04
N SER A 111 -6.25 9.89 35.27
CA SER A 111 -5.80 8.50 35.15
C SER A 111 -5.29 8.17 33.74
N PHE A 112 -6.01 8.62 32.71
CA PHE A 112 -5.62 8.45 31.32
C PHE A 112 -4.32 9.20 30.98
N MET A 113 -4.17 10.43 31.46
CA MET A 113 -2.97 11.24 31.23
C MET A 113 -1.75 10.65 31.94
N ASP A 114 -1.93 10.13 33.15
CA ASP A 114 -0.85 9.43 33.88
C ASP A 114 -0.45 8.12 33.18
N ALA A 115 -1.42 7.38 32.64
CA ALA A 115 -1.14 6.22 31.81
C ALA A 115 -0.37 6.61 30.53
N CYS A 116 -0.75 7.71 29.86
CA CYS A 116 -0.03 8.21 28.68
C CYS A 116 1.41 8.61 28.99
N LYS A 117 1.66 9.27 30.13
CA LYS A 117 3.03 9.60 30.57
C LYS A 117 3.86 8.35 30.82
N LYS A 118 3.29 7.35 31.48
CA LYS A 118 3.96 6.07 31.74
C LYS A 118 4.28 5.31 30.45
N ASP A 119 3.34 5.30 29.50
CA ASP A 119 3.53 4.75 28.15
C ASP A 119 4.71 5.43 27.44
N ILE A 120 4.80 6.76 27.52
CA ILE A 120 5.90 7.54 26.95
C ILE A 120 7.23 7.16 27.59
N GLU A 121 7.33 7.17 28.92
CA GLU A 121 8.56 6.80 29.63
C GLU A 121 9.04 5.40 29.25
N GLN A 122 8.11 4.43 29.17
CA GLN A 122 8.42 3.07 28.77
C GLN A 122 8.89 3.00 27.31
N ALA A 123 8.22 3.70 26.40
CA ALA A 123 8.56 3.73 24.99
C ALA A 123 9.91 4.43 24.74
N GLU A 124 10.21 5.53 25.43
CA GLU A 124 11.50 6.22 25.37
C GLU A 124 12.65 5.32 25.86
N GLN A 125 12.44 4.60 26.97
CA GLN A 125 13.43 3.67 27.48
C GLN A 125 13.65 2.49 26.52
N SER A 126 12.56 1.97 25.91
CA SER A 126 12.66 0.95 24.87
C SER A 126 13.42 1.46 23.64
N LEU A 127 13.13 2.68 23.21
CA LEU A 127 13.79 3.33 22.07
C LEU A 127 15.30 3.52 22.32
N LYS A 128 15.65 3.95 23.53
CA LYS A 128 17.05 4.08 23.96
C LYS A 128 17.79 2.74 23.92
N ASN A 129 17.14 1.68 24.40
CA ASN A 129 17.71 0.33 24.35
C ASN A 129 17.84 -0.17 22.91
N ALA A 130 16.83 0.02 22.07
CA ALA A 130 16.89 -0.33 20.65
C ALA A 130 18.05 0.38 19.96
N ARG A 131 18.20 1.71 20.14
CA ARG A 131 19.34 2.48 19.58
C ARG A 131 20.71 1.98 20.05
N ARG A 132 20.83 1.57 21.32
CA ARG A 132 22.07 0.96 21.84
C ARG A 132 22.36 -0.36 21.13
N THR A 133 21.37 -1.23 21.00
CA THR A 133 21.51 -2.51 20.28
C THR A 133 21.83 -2.30 18.81
N LEU A 134 21.22 -1.30 18.16
CA LEU A 134 21.55 -0.89 16.79
C LEU A 134 23.04 -0.53 16.66
N SER A 135 23.53 0.28 17.61
CA SER A 135 24.94 0.67 17.64
C SER A 135 25.87 -0.53 17.79
N VAL A 136 25.48 -1.57 18.53
CA VAL A 136 26.27 -2.81 18.66
C VAL A 136 26.33 -3.55 17.33
N TYR A 137 25.18 -3.76 16.66
CA TYR A 137 25.18 -4.43 15.35
C TYR A 137 25.94 -3.65 14.28
N ASN A 138 25.80 -2.33 14.24
CA ASN A 138 26.59 -1.48 13.35
C ASN A 138 28.09 -1.56 13.67
N ASN A 139 28.46 -1.68 14.95
CA ASN A 139 29.86 -1.86 15.33
C ASN A 139 30.42 -3.19 14.80
N ILE A 140 29.65 -4.29 14.93
CA ILE A 140 30.01 -5.61 14.38
C ILE A 140 30.26 -5.52 12.87
N ILE A 141 29.40 -4.81 12.14
CA ILE A 141 29.55 -4.63 10.70
C ILE A 141 30.79 -3.77 10.39
N SER A 142 30.99 -2.66 11.10
CA SER A 142 32.13 -1.77 10.87
C SER A 142 33.49 -2.42 11.15
N ARG A 143 33.55 -3.39 12.06
CA ARG A 143 34.76 -4.16 12.40
C ARG A 143 34.91 -5.44 11.58
N SER A 144 33.99 -5.70 10.65
CA SER A 144 34.06 -6.83 9.75
C SER A 144 35.28 -6.72 8.82
N TYR A 145 35.92 -7.86 8.54
CA TYR A 145 36.99 -7.95 7.53
C TYR A 145 36.49 -7.88 6.08
N VAL A 146 35.16 -7.90 5.89
CA VAL A 146 34.53 -7.76 4.57
C VAL A 146 34.47 -6.29 4.18
N HIS A 147 34.96 -5.95 2.99
CA HIS A 147 34.89 -4.59 2.46
C HIS A 147 33.43 -4.13 2.31
N ALA A 148 33.16 -2.83 2.52
CA ALA A 148 31.80 -2.27 2.58
C ALA A 148 30.94 -2.56 1.35
N GLU A 149 31.55 -2.68 0.18
CA GLU A 149 30.88 -2.98 -1.10
C GLU A 149 30.26 -4.38 -1.15
N TYR A 150 30.77 -5.33 -0.35
CA TYR A 150 30.28 -6.71 -0.29
C TYR A 150 29.42 -6.99 0.96
N GLN A 151 29.03 -5.95 1.71
CA GLN A 151 28.28 -6.08 2.97
C GLN A 151 26.75 -6.13 2.77
N ASP A 152 26.29 -6.55 1.60
CA ASP A 152 24.88 -6.84 1.38
C ASP A 152 24.54 -8.29 1.79
N THR A 153 23.25 -8.51 2.06
CA THR A 153 22.77 -9.82 2.53
C THR A 153 22.96 -10.93 1.50
N ASN A 154 22.90 -10.61 0.20
CA ASN A 154 22.96 -11.62 -0.85
C ASN A 154 24.40 -12.08 -1.06
N THR A 155 25.33 -11.14 -1.20
CA THR A 155 26.76 -11.44 -1.35
C THR A 155 27.31 -12.16 -0.14
N LEU A 156 26.97 -11.72 1.08
CA LEU A 156 27.41 -12.42 2.28
C LEU A 156 26.83 -13.84 2.39
N ALA A 157 25.60 -14.07 1.89
CA ALA A 157 25.01 -15.41 1.84
C ALA A 157 25.74 -16.32 0.84
N ILE A 158 26.17 -15.76 -0.29
CA ILE A 158 27.02 -16.45 -1.27
C ILE A 158 28.38 -16.80 -0.65
N PHE A 159 29.03 -15.86 0.05
CA PHE A 159 30.29 -16.11 0.74
C PHE A 159 30.16 -17.23 1.78
N LYS A 160 29.06 -17.22 2.55
CA LYS A 160 28.75 -18.30 3.48
C LYS A 160 28.67 -19.64 2.76
N HIS A 161 27.98 -19.71 1.61
CA HIS A 161 27.89 -20.92 0.81
C HIS A 161 29.25 -21.38 0.27
N TYR A 162 30.10 -20.46 -0.21
CA TYR A 162 31.45 -20.83 -0.67
C TYR A 162 32.32 -21.42 0.43
N LEU A 163 32.24 -20.86 1.65
CA LEU A 163 32.97 -21.39 2.80
C LEU A 163 32.40 -22.75 3.24
N GLU A 164 31.07 -22.92 3.26
CA GLU A 164 30.42 -24.18 3.63
C GLU A 164 30.70 -25.31 2.65
N THR A 165 30.80 -25.00 1.35
CA THR A 165 31.11 -25.96 0.29
C THR A 165 32.60 -26.22 0.13
N GLY A 166 33.46 -25.49 0.87
CA GLY A 166 34.92 -25.59 0.74
C GLY A 166 35.47 -25.05 -0.58
N ARG A 167 34.66 -24.28 -1.32
CA ARG A 167 35.08 -23.64 -2.57
C ARG A 167 36.11 -22.53 -2.32
N CYS A 168 36.01 -21.86 -1.17
CA CYS A 168 36.96 -20.85 -0.73
C CYS A 168 37.47 -21.20 0.66
N VAL A 169 38.72 -20.83 0.95
CA VAL A 169 39.37 -21.14 2.24
C VAL A 169 39.18 -19.99 3.23
N ASP A 170 39.18 -18.75 2.74
CA ASP A 170 38.96 -17.57 3.55
C ASP A 170 37.98 -16.56 2.92
N ILE A 171 37.75 -15.46 3.62
CA ILE A 171 36.83 -14.40 3.20
C ILE A 171 37.40 -13.54 2.05
N GLN A 172 38.73 -13.46 1.94
CA GLN A 172 39.39 -12.71 0.87
C GLN A 172 39.25 -13.45 -0.46
N ASP A 173 39.43 -14.77 -0.44
CA ASP A 173 39.16 -15.68 -1.53
C ASP A 173 37.70 -15.60 -1.97
N CYS A 174 36.77 -15.54 -1.02
CA CYS A 174 35.35 -15.35 -1.33
C CYS A 174 35.09 -14.05 -2.10
N MET A 175 35.70 -12.94 -1.68
CA MET A 175 35.58 -11.65 -2.38
C MET A 175 36.18 -11.70 -3.78
N ASN A 176 37.36 -12.31 -3.93
CA ASN A 176 38.02 -12.46 -5.23
C ASN A 176 37.18 -13.30 -6.20
N VAL A 177 36.73 -14.49 -5.76
CA VAL A 177 35.93 -15.41 -6.59
C VAL A 177 34.62 -14.75 -7.01
N TRP A 178 33.95 -14.03 -6.11
CA TRP A 178 32.71 -13.34 -6.43
C TRP A 178 32.91 -12.18 -7.40
N ALA A 179 33.99 -11.40 -7.24
CA ALA A 179 34.33 -10.32 -8.17
C ALA A 179 34.58 -10.88 -9.57
N ASP A 180 35.33 -11.99 -9.67
CA ASP A 180 35.55 -12.68 -10.94
C ASP A 180 34.24 -13.21 -11.55
N GLU A 181 33.37 -13.84 -10.75
CA GLU A 181 32.08 -14.34 -11.23
C GLU A 181 31.17 -13.23 -11.78
N ASN A 182 31.12 -12.09 -11.09
CA ASN A 182 30.35 -10.95 -11.57
C ASN A 182 30.94 -10.37 -12.86
N HIS A 183 32.26 -10.30 -12.96
CA HIS A 183 32.92 -9.87 -14.19
C HIS A 183 32.60 -10.80 -15.36
N TRP A 184 32.63 -12.12 -15.13
CA TRP A 184 32.23 -13.11 -16.14
C TRP A 184 30.75 -13.03 -16.50
N ALA A 185 29.88 -12.76 -15.53
CA ALA A 185 28.46 -12.56 -15.77
C ALA A 185 28.21 -11.32 -16.66
N GLU A 186 28.95 -10.24 -16.43
CA GLU A 186 28.89 -9.03 -17.27
C GLU A 186 29.37 -9.31 -18.70
N ILE A 187 30.50 -10.00 -18.87
CA ILE A 187 31.01 -10.41 -20.19
C ILE A 187 29.97 -11.27 -20.90
N LYS A 188 29.40 -12.27 -20.23
CA LYS A 188 28.39 -13.15 -20.81
C LYS A 188 27.14 -12.38 -21.23
N ALA A 189 26.65 -11.47 -20.40
CA ALA A 189 25.52 -10.61 -20.75
C ALA A 189 25.85 -9.69 -21.95
N SER A 190 27.09 -9.20 -22.03
CA SER A 190 27.55 -8.41 -23.19
C SER A 190 27.57 -9.23 -24.47
N GLN A 191 28.04 -10.48 -24.40
CA GLN A 191 28.06 -11.42 -25.52
C GLN A 191 26.63 -11.73 -25.97
N GLU A 192 25.72 -12.02 -25.06
CA GLU A 192 24.31 -12.29 -25.37
C GLU A 192 23.64 -11.09 -26.06
N ARG A 193 23.93 -9.85 -25.63
CA ARG A 193 23.46 -8.63 -26.32
C ARG A 193 24.01 -8.54 -27.74
N ILE A 194 25.30 -8.84 -27.94
CA ILE A 194 25.93 -8.82 -29.27
C ILE A 194 25.30 -9.90 -30.16
N GLU A 195 25.14 -11.13 -29.66
CA GLU A 195 24.53 -12.24 -30.40
C GLU A 195 23.08 -11.92 -30.79
N ASN A 196 22.28 -11.38 -29.87
CA ASN A 196 20.91 -10.96 -30.17
C ASN A 196 20.87 -9.83 -31.20
N THR A 197 21.81 -8.89 -31.14
CA THR A 197 21.91 -7.80 -32.13
C THR A 197 22.33 -8.34 -33.49
N ILE A 198 23.31 -9.25 -33.54
CA ILE A 198 23.73 -9.92 -34.78
C ILE A 198 22.57 -10.70 -35.38
N TYR A 199 21.83 -11.48 -34.57
CA TYR A 199 20.66 -12.21 -35.03
C TYR A 199 19.59 -11.28 -35.62
N PHE A 200 19.32 -10.16 -34.95
CA PHE A 200 18.40 -9.14 -35.45
C PHE A 200 18.86 -8.55 -36.78
N LEU A 201 20.13 -8.13 -36.88
CA LEU A 201 20.70 -7.56 -38.10
C LEU A 201 20.76 -8.59 -39.25
N GLN A 202 21.03 -9.86 -38.95
CA GLN A 202 21.02 -10.94 -39.94
C GLN A 202 19.63 -11.13 -40.55
N ASN A 203 18.59 -11.16 -39.70
CA ASN A 203 17.21 -11.21 -40.17
C ASN A 203 16.86 -9.98 -41.03
N ASP A 204 17.26 -8.79 -40.62
CA ASP A 204 17.06 -7.57 -41.41
C ASP A 204 17.80 -7.60 -42.75
N THR A 205 19.02 -8.17 -42.82
CA THR A 205 19.72 -8.39 -44.10
C THR A 205 19.02 -9.40 -45.00
N GLU A 206 18.36 -10.42 -44.47
CA GLU A 206 17.56 -11.35 -45.28
C GLU A 206 16.31 -10.65 -45.82
N TYR A 207 15.58 -9.91 -44.99
CA TYR A 207 14.40 -9.15 -45.44
C TYR A 207 14.76 -8.05 -46.44
N THR A 208 15.88 -7.34 -46.25
CA THR A 208 16.37 -6.36 -47.23
C THR A 208 16.85 -7.05 -48.50
N ARG A 209 17.51 -8.21 -48.43
CA ARG A 209 17.86 -8.99 -49.63
C ARG A 209 16.64 -9.46 -50.42
N PHE A 210 15.56 -9.89 -49.74
CA PHE A 210 14.29 -10.21 -50.39
C PHE A 210 13.59 -8.98 -50.97
N ALA A 211 13.65 -7.84 -50.28
CA ALA A 211 13.14 -6.57 -50.79
C ALA A 211 13.91 -6.11 -52.05
N ASP A 212 15.24 -6.21 -52.03
CA ASP A 212 16.12 -5.88 -53.16
C ASP A 212 15.90 -6.82 -54.35
N GLN A 213 15.69 -8.11 -54.11
CA GLN A 213 15.29 -9.06 -55.16
C GLN A 213 13.94 -8.68 -55.77
N LYS A 214 12.95 -8.35 -54.94
CA LYS A 214 11.62 -7.94 -55.41
C LYS A 214 11.65 -6.61 -56.18
N ILE A 215 12.47 -5.65 -55.76
CA ILE A 215 12.70 -4.39 -56.48
C ILE A 215 13.37 -4.66 -57.83
N ASN A 216 14.41 -5.50 -57.86
CA ASN A 216 15.08 -5.87 -59.11
C ASN A 216 14.14 -6.62 -60.08
N ASP A 217 13.27 -7.48 -59.59
CA ASP A 217 12.24 -8.16 -60.41
C ASP A 217 11.19 -7.18 -60.95
N MET A 218 10.79 -6.19 -60.15
CA MET A 218 9.90 -5.11 -60.61
C MET A 218 10.57 -4.25 -61.68
N LEU A 219 11.84 -3.86 -61.48
CA LEU A 219 12.61 -3.09 -62.45
C LEU A 219 12.79 -3.85 -63.76
N LYS A 220 13.08 -5.16 -63.72
CA LYS A 220 13.11 -6.02 -64.91
C LYS A 220 11.76 -6.03 -65.63
N LYS A 221 10.65 -6.20 -64.93
CA LYS A 221 9.30 -6.15 -65.54
C LYS A 221 8.95 -4.80 -66.16
N ILE A 222 9.50 -3.71 -65.64
CA ILE A 222 9.33 -2.37 -66.21
C ILE A 222 10.18 -2.21 -67.47
N ASN A 223 11.42 -2.70 -67.46
CA ASN A 223 12.33 -2.66 -68.62
C ASN A 223 11.93 -3.64 -69.74
N ASP A 224 11.36 -4.79 -69.39
CA ASP A 224 10.90 -5.82 -70.32
C ASP A 224 9.48 -5.56 -70.84
N LYS A 225 8.88 -4.40 -70.55
CA LYS A 225 7.61 -3.99 -71.16
C LYS A 225 7.90 -3.54 -72.59
N PRO A 226 7.57 -4.33 -73.64
CA PRO A 226 7.88 -3.92 -75.00
C PRO A 226 7.03 -2.69 -75.35
N SER A 227 7.72 -1.59 -75.61
CA SER A 227 7.22 -0.47 -76.40
C SER A 227 6.83 -0.98 -77.79
N LYS A 228 5.59 -1.44 -77.93
CA LYS A 228 4.93 -1.64 -79.22
C LYS A 228 3.49 -1.11 -79.15
N LEU A 229 3.41 0.21 -79.18
CA LEU A 229 2.31 0.93 -79.81
C LEU A 229 2.94 1.92 -80.80
N ASN A 230 2.60 1.68 -82.07
CA ASN A 230 2.44 2.65 -83.15
C ASN A 230 3.70 3.23 -83.82
N HIS A 231 3.98 2.74 -85.03
CA HIS A 231 4.03 3.65 -86.17
C HIS A 231 3.26 3.05 -87.35
N GLU A 232 2.10 3.64 -87.62
CA GLU A 232 1.46 3.67 -88.93
C GLU A 232 2.31 4.56 -89.86
N ALA A 233 2.67 4.02 -91.02
CA ALA A 233 2.69 4.66 -92.34
C ALA A 233 3.08 3.60 -93.38
#